data_AF-A0A5J5KT92-F1
#
_entry.id   AF-A0A5J5KT92-F1
#
_cell.length_a   1.000
_cell.length_b   1.000
_cell.length_c   1.000
_cell.angle_alpha   90.00
_cell.angle_beta   90.00
_cell.angle_gamma   90.00
#
_symmetry.space_group_name_H-M   'P 1'
#
loop_
_entity.id
_entity.type
_entity.pdbx_description
1 polymer ?
#
loop_
_entity_poly.entity_id
_entity_poly.type
_entity_poly.pdbx_seq_one_letter_code
_entity_poly.pdbx_strand_id
1 'polypeptide(L)' 'NVDPAHSSIEFQVKHMMVSKVKGAFSDFTADIEMDPEDLTSAKLNFSVAAASVDTRQAQRDGHLKSEDFFNVEKYP' A
#
# COMPACT_ATOMS: atom_id res chain seq x y z
N ASN A 1 0.23 -14.16 10.14
CA ASN A 1 -0.31 -12.84 10.49
C ASN A 1 0.86 -11.89 10.73
N VAL A 2 0.92 -10.80 9.98
CA VAL A 2 2.03 -9.84 9.99
C VAL A 2 1.80 -8.76 11.06
N ASP A 3 2.85 -8.36 11.77
CA ASP A 3 2.81 -7.25 12.73
C ASP A 3 2.87 -5.90 11.99
N PRO A 4 1.80 -5.08 12.02
CA PRO A 4 1.78 -3.78 11.34
C PRO A 4 2.77 -2.77 11.92
N ALA A 5 3.17 -2.90 13.20
CA ALA A 5 4.09 -1.94 13.82
C ALA A 5 5.52 -2.02 13.28
N HIS A 6 5.89 -3.16 12.71
CA HIS A 6 7.22 -3.43 12.15
C HIS A 6 7.19 -3.75 10.66
N SER A 7 6.08 -3.47 10.00
CA SER A 7 5.87 -3.74 8.57
C SER A 7 5.34 -2.49 7.88
N SER A 8 5.73 -2.28 6.62
CA SER A 8 5.24 -1.15 5.83
C SER A 8 4.90 -1.55 4.40
N ILE A 9 3.90 -0.87 3.85
CA ILE A 9 3.51 -0.98 2.45
C ILE A 9 3.77 0.38 1.81
N GLU A 10 4.88 0.45 1.08
CA GLU A 10 5.40 1.69 0.52
C GLU A 10 5.42 1.66 -1.00
N PHE A 11 5.24 2.82 -1.61
CA PHE A 11 5.38 3.02 -3.05
C PHE A 11 6.24 4.25 -3.35
N GLN A 12 6.84 4.24 -4.55
CA GLN A 12 7.47 5.42 -5.11
C GLN A 12 7.06 5.59 -6.58
N VAL A 13 6.75 6.82 -6.99
CA VAL A 13 6.42 7.15 -8.37
C VAL A 13 7.33 8.29 -8.84
N LYS A 14 7.85 8.17 -10.07
CA LYS A 14 8.63 9.25 -10.69
C LYS A 14 7.73 10.46 -10.93
N HIS A 15 8.25 11.63 -10.60
CA HIS A 15 7.58 12.91 -10.78
C HIS A 15 8.53 13.88 -11.50
N MET A 16 8.10 14.38 -12.67
CA MET A 16 8.90 15.25 -13.55
C MET A 16 10.31 14.72 -13.86
N MET A 17 10.45 13.42 -14.13
CA MET A 17 11.69 12.71 -14.52
C MET A 17 12.85 12.68 -13.52
N VAL A 18 12.89 13.59 -12.54
CA VAL A 18 14.01 13.73 -11.59
C VAL A 18 13.60 13.39 -10.16
N SER A 19 12.41 13.83 -9.73
CA SER A 19 11.95 13.65 -8.36
C SER A 19 11.15 12.36 -8.19
N LYS A 20 11.05 11.87 -6.95
CA LYS A 20 10.20 10.72 -6.59
C LYS A 20 9.21 11.15 -5.53
N VAL A 21 7.93 10.93 -5.79
CA VAL A 21 6.90 10.96 -4.76
C VAL A 21 6.94 9.62 -4.05
N LYS A 22 7.12 9.65 -2.73
CA LYS A 22 6.99 8.47 -1.87
C LYS A 22 5.63 8.53 -1.19
N GLY A 23 5.04 7.36 -0.97
CA GLY A 23 3.86 7.22 -0.14
C GLY A 23 3.78 5.84 0.48
N ALA A 24 2.83 5.68 1.38
CA ALA A 24 2.55 4.42 2.05
C ALA A 24 1.04 4.25 2.23
N PHE A 25 0.64 3.04 2.58
CA PHE A 25 -0.70 2.74 3.10
C PHE A 25 -0.57 2.34 4.56
N SER A 26 -1.32 3.01 5.42
CA SER A 26 -1.24 2.81 6.88
C SER A 26 -2.18 1.74 7.42
N ASP A 27 -3.14 1.29 6.61
CA ASP A 27 -4.10 0.24 6.97
C ASP A 27 -4.02 -0.92 5.97
N PHE A 28 -3.50 -2.05 6.45
CA PHE A 28 -3.32 -3.26 5.67
C PHE A 28 -3.40 -4.51 6.53
N THR A 29 -3.72 -5.63 5.89
CA THR A 29 -3.68 -6.97 6.47
C THR A 29 -2.85 -7.87 5.59
N ALA A 30 -2.05 -8.75 6.20
CA ALA A 30 -1.27 -9.74 5.48
C ALA A 30 -1.26 -11.09 6.22
N ASP A 31 -1.63 -12.13 5.49
CA ASP A 31 -1.53 -13.51 5.90
C ASP A 31 -0.56 -14.25 4.99
N ILE A 32 0.46 -14.83 5.62
CA ILE A 32 1.56 -15.52 4.96
C ILE A 32 1.60 -16.93 5.55
N GLU A 33 1.40 -17.92 4.69
CA GLU A 33 1.60 -19.34 4.97
C GLU A 33 2.82 -19.77 4.16
N MET A 34 3.92 -20.10 4.83
CA MET A 34 5.16 -20.50 4.16
C MET A 34 5.96 -21.48 4.99
N ASP A 35 6.72 -22.33 4.29
CA ASP A 35 7.80 -23.11 4.86
C ASP A 35 9.10 -22.26 4.78
N PRO A 36 9.78 -21.96 5.92
CA PRO A 36 11.02 -21.18 5.91
C PRO A 36 12.18 -21.88 5.20
N GLU A 37 12.12 -23.20 4.99
CA GLU A 37 13.14 -23.97 4.27
C GLU A 37 12.81 -24.10 2.76
N ASP A 38 11.53 -23.97 2.38
CA ASP A 38 11.06 -23.99 0.99
C ASP A 38 9.92 -22.99 0.71
N LEU A 39 10.31 -21.80 0.24
CA LEU A 39 9.37 -20.73 -0.10
C LEU A 39 8.59 -20.99 -1.40
N THR A 40 8.89 -22.03 -2.18
CA THR A 40 8.21 -22.27 -3.47
C THR A 40 6.72 -22.60 -3.31
N SER A 41 6.32 -23.06 -2.12
CA SER A 41 4.94 -23.38 -1.75
C SER A 41 4.21 -22.23 -1.03
N ALA A 42 4.89 -21.09 -0.81
CA ALA A 42 4.36 -20.00 -0.01
C ALA A 42 3.06 -19.43 -0.60
N LYS A 43 2.07 -19.20 0.28
CA LYS A 43 0.82 -18.51 -0.03
C LYS A 43 0.78 -17.19 0.70
N LEU A 44 0.48 -16.14 -0.05
CA LEU A 44 0.37 -14.79 0.47
C LEU A 44 -1.02 -14.24 0.12
N ASN A 45 -1.76 -13.83 1.14
CA ASN A 45 -2.97 -13.03 1.00
C ASN A 45 -2.70 -11.67 1.62
N PHE A 46 -2.89 -10.62 0.83
CA PHE A 46 -2.65 -9.25 1.25
C PHE A 46 -3.83 -8.38 0.85
N SER A 47 -4.23 -7.47 1.73
CA SER A 47 -5.23 -6.46 1.45
C SER A 47 -4.79 -5.13 2.04
N VAL A 48 -5.16 -4.04 1.38
CA VAL A 48 -4.86 -2.68 1.77
C VAL A 48 -6.11 -1.83 1.62
N ALA A 49 -6.40 -1.01 2.62
CA ALA A 49 -7.45 -0.01 2.48
C ALA A 49 -6.88 1.16 1.67
N ALA A 50 -7.37 1.37 0.45
CA ALA A 50 -6.82 2.42 -0.43
C ALA A 50 -7.03 3.83 0.17
N ALA A 51 -8.07 3.99 0.98
CA ALA A 51 -8.35 5.21 1.74
C ALA A 51 -7.25 5.59 2.76
N SER A 52 -6.35 4.65 3.11
CA SER A 52 -5.24 4.87 4.05
C SER A 52 -3.98 5.44 3.40
N VAL A 53 -4.02 5.77 2.11
CA VAL A 53 -2.90 6.37 1.38
C VAL A 53 -2.40 7.66 2.05
N ASP A 54 -1.08 7.72 2.25
CA ASP A 54 -0.36 8.85 2.83
C ASP A 54 0.91 9.13 2.02
N THR A 55 0.95 10.30 1.39
CA THR A 55 2.14 10.85 0.72
C THR A 55 2.71 12.05 1.47
N ARG A 56 2.24 12.30 2.70
CA ARG A 56 2.52 13.45 3.56
C ARG A 56 2.10 14.78 2.95
N GLN A 57 1.09 14.76 2.08
CA GLN A 57 0.56 15.96 1.43
C GLN A 57 -0.96 15.77 1.24
N ALA A 58 -1.73 16.34 2.17
CA ALA A 58 -3.17 16.12 2.28
C ALA A 58 -3.97 16.40 0.99
N GLN A 59 -3.60 17.41 0.20
CA GLN A 59 -4.27 17.68 -1.09
C GLN A 59 -4.01 16.58 -2.10
N ARG A 60 -2.77 16.07 -2.16
CA ARG A 60 -2.44 14.95 -3.05
C ARG A 60 -3.10 13.67 -2.57
N ASP A 61 -3.14 13.43 -1.27
CA ASP A 61 -3.81 12.26 -0.69
C ASP A 61 -5.32 12.30 -0.95
N GLY A 62 -5.94 13.48 -0.86
CA GLY A 62 -7.33 13.68 -1.25
C GLY A 62 -7.58 13.39 -2.73
N HIS A 63 -6.69 13.84 -3.62
CA HIS A 63 -6.77 13.56 -5.06
C HIS A 63 -6.56 12.06 -5.36
N LEU A 64 -5.64 11.38 -4.69
CA LEU A 64 -5.42 9.94 -4.87
C LEU A 64 -6.65 9.10 -4.47
N LYS A 65 -7.46 9.59 -3.53
CA LYS A 65 -8.69 8.91 -3.09
C LYS A 65 -9.87 9.12 -4.06
N SER A 66 -9.81 10.10 -4.95
CA SER A 66 -10.91 10.42 -5.88
C SER A 66 -11.09 9.37 -6.98
N GLU A 67 -12.15 9.53 -7.77
CA GLU A 67 -12.44 8.69 -8.93
C GLU A 67 -11.40 8.76 -10.04
N ASP A 68 -10.54 9.79 -10.05
CA ASP A 68 -9.44 9.94 -11.00
C ASP A 68 -8.29 8.93 -10.73
N PHE A 69 -8.27 8.35 -9.51
CA PHE A 69 -7.26 7.40 -9.06
C PHE A 69 -7.87 6.17 -8.39
N PHE A 70 -7.76 6.02 -7.07
CA PHE A 70 -8.14 4.79 -6.38
C PHE A 70 -9.65 4.60 -6.28
N ASN A 71 -10.44 5.67 -6.41
CA ASN A 71 -11.90 5.65 -6.32
C ASN A 71 -12.38 4.88 -5.07
N VAL A 72 -11.93 5.33 -3.89
CA VAL A 72 -12.08 4.58 -2.63
C VAL A 72 -13.52 4.44 -2.16
N GLU A 73 -14.43 5.27 -2.68
CA GLU A 73 -15.87 5.12 -2.41
C GLU A 73 -16.45 3.90 -3.14
N LYS A 74 -15.91 3.54 -4.31
CA LYS A 74 -16.36 2.39 -5.11
C LYS A 74 -15.54 1.14 -4.86
N TYR A 75 -14.24 1.29 -4.59
CA TYR A 75 -13.28 0.21 -4.35
C TYR A 75 -12.52 0.50 -3.04
N PRO A 76 -13.14 0.22 -1.88
CA PRO A 76 -12.52 0.48 -0.58
C PRO A 76 -11.24 -0.34 -0.34
#